data_AF-A0A2G2PE16-F1
#
_entry.id   AF-A0A2G2PE16-F1
#
_cell.length_a   1.000
_cell.length_b   1.000
_cell.length_c   1.000
_cell.angle_alpha   90.00
_cell.angle_beta   90.00
_cell.angle_gamma   90.00
#
_symmetry.space_group_name_H-M   'P 1'
#
loop_
_entity.id
_entity.type
_entity.pdbx_description
1 polymer ?
#
loop_
_entity_poly.entity_id
_entity_poly.type
_entity_poly.pdbx_seq_one_letter_code
_entity_poly.pdbx_strand_id
1 'polypeptide(L)'
;MIDAEVRSEEKFSKLSLAYSNEEEKQRVHSCVKQMITKSCEEPETYTCSISNDREVLVIEYQDDTNRQCGDIFEEIIKALDIKKCD
;
A
#
# COMPACT_ATOMS: atom_id res chain seq x y z
N MET A 1 -3.47 -25.44 36.84
CA MET A 1 -3.71 -25.56 35.39
C MET A 1 -4.23 -24.21 34.96
N ILE A 2 -3.51 -23.53 34.08
CA ILE A 2 -3.90 -22.19 33.61
C ILE A 2 -4.17 -22.33 32.13
N ASP A 3 -5.39 -21.98 31.73
CA ASP A 3 -5.80 -21.92 30.34
C ASP A 3 -5.89 -20.45 29.92
N ALA A 4 -5.43 -20.17 28.71
CA ALA A 4 -5.45 -18.86 28.09
C ALA A 4 -6.01 -18.99 26.66
N GLU A 5 -6.89 -18.06 26.28
CA GLU A 5 -7.31 -17.87 24.90
C GLU A 5 -7.03 -16.42 24.49
N VAL A 6 -6.28 -16.26 23.41
CA VAL A 6 -6.00 -14.99 22.74
C VAL A 6 -6.67 -15.04 21.38
N ARG A 7 -7.45 -14.02 21.05
CA ARG A 7 -7.88 -13.72 19.69
C ARG A 7 -7.49 -12.29 19.37
N SER A 8 -6.80 -12.12 18.26
CA SER A 8 -6.43 -10.85 17.67
C SER A 8 -6.92 -10.85 16.23
N GLU A 9 -7.63 -9.80 15.81
CA GLU A 9 -7.96 -9.55 14.40
C GLU A 9 -7.13 -8.34 13.97
N GLU A 10 -6.11 -8.58 13.14
CA GLU A 10 -5.26 -7.52 12.58
C GLU A 10 -6.10 -6.67 11.63
N LYS A 11 -6.14 -5.36 11.89
CA LYS A 11 -6.66 -4.38 10.93
C LYS A 11 -5.44 -3.88 10.16
N PHE A 12 -5.40 -4.14 8.87
CA PHE A 12 -4.41 -3.56 7.97
C PHE A 12 -5.13 -2.71 6.94
N SER A 13 -4.45 -1.66 6.47
CA SER A 13 -4.90 -0.82 5.38
C SER A 13 -4.01 -1.06 4.16
N LYS A 14 -4.62 -1.39 3.02
CA LYS A 14 -3.92 -1.82 1.81
C LYS A 14 -4.29 -0.97 0.61
N LEU A 15 -3.28 -0.49 -0.12
CA LEU A 15 -3.41 0.14 -1.43
C LEU A 15 -2.72 -0.74 -2.48
N SER A 16 -3.41 -1.00 -3.59
CA SER A 16 -2.88 -1.79 -4.72
C SER A 16 -2.88 -0.94 -6.00
N LEU A 17 -1.71 -0.82 -6.63
CA LEU A 17 -1.48 0.01 -7.81
C LEU A 17 -1.05 -0.87 -8.98
N ALA A 18 -1.94 -1.08 -9.93
CA ALA A 18 -1.66 -1.83 -11.15
C ALA A 18 -1.01 -0.93 -12.22
N TYR A 19 -0.02 -1.46 -12.94
CA TYR A 19 0.64 -0.81 -14.06
C TYR A 19 0.90 -1.81 -15.19
N SER A 20 1.00 -1.31 -16.42
CA SER A 20 1.04 -2.13 -17.64
C SER A 20 2.37 -2.04 -18.40
N ASN A 21 3.23 -1.07 -18.07
CA ASN A 21 4.52 -0.90 -18.72
C ASN A 21 5.60 -0.43 -17.73
N GLU A 22 6.86 -0.48 -18.18
CA GLU A 22 8.02 -0.12 -17.35
C GLU A 22 8.08 1.37 -16.98
N GLU A 23 7.54 2.27 -17.80
CA GLU A 23 7.47 3.70 -17.46
C GLU A 23 6.50 3.94 -16.29
N GLU A 24 5.31 3.36 -16.37
CA GLU A 24 4.31 3.39 -15.30
C GLU A 24 4.84 2.75 -14.03
N LYS A 25 5.53 1.61 -14.14
CA LYS A 25 6.20 0.94 -13.01
C LYS A 25 7.18 1.89 -12.31
N GLN A 26 8.11 2.48 -13.06
CA GLN A 26 9.09 3.40 -12.48
C GLN A 26 8.42 4.61 -11.81
N ARG A 27 7.39 5.17 -12.44
CA ARG A 27 6.63 6.30 -11.90
C ARG A 27 5.92 5.92 -10.59
N VAL A 28 5.23 4.79 -10.56
CA VAL A 28 4.53 4.27 -9.37
C VAL A 28 5.53 4.02 -8.24
N HIS A 29 6.57 3.24 -8.49
CA HIS A 29 7.57 2.90 -7.47
C HIS A 29 8.31 4.13 -6.93
N SER A 30 8.67 5.08 -7.79
CA SER A 30 9.33 6.32 -7.37
C SER A 30 8.40 7.19 -6.51
N CYS A 31 7.15 7.36 -6.93
CA CYS A 31 6.16 8.12 -6.18
C CYS A 31 5.92 7.53 -4.80
N VAL A 32 5.67 6.22 -4.73
CA VAL A 32 5.40 5.51 -3.47
C VAL A 32 6.61 5.59 -2.54
N LYS A 33 7.82 5.35 -3.05
CA LYS A 33 9.06 5.47 -2.25
C LYS A 33 9.24 6.87 -1.67
N GLN A 34 8.94 7.92 -2.43
CA GLN A 34 9.01 9.29 -1.94
C GLN A 34 7.99 9.57 -0.82
N MET A 35 6.78 9.02 -0.92
CA MET A 35 5.75 9.22 0.12
C MET A 35 6.06 8.42 1.38
N ILE A 36 6.51 7.17 1.25
CA ILE A 36 6.97 6.35 2.38
C ILE A 36 8.14 7.02 3.12
N THR A 37 9.07 7.64 2.40
CA THR A 37 10.20 8.34 3.04
C THR A 37 9.74 9.56 3.85
N LYS A 38 8.56 10.13 3.53
CA LYS A 38 7.98 11.27 4.26
C LYS A 38 7.11 10.83 5.43
N SER A 39 6.61 9.59 5.44
CA SER A 39 5.79 9.07 6.52
C SER A 39 6.65 8.60 7.69
N CYS A 40 6.08 8.66 8.91
CA CYS A 40 6.75 8.15 10.11
C CYS A 40 6.66 6.62 10.23
N GLU A 41 5.73 5.99 9.51
CA GLU A 41 5.51 4.55 9.52
C GLU A 41 5.99 3.96 8.19
N GLU A 42 6.69 2.83 8.27
CA GLU A 42 7.15 2.07 7.10
C GLU A 42 6.12 0.98 6.78
N PRO A 43 5.50 0.99 5.59
CA PRO A 43 4.61 -0.08 5.19
C PRO A 43 5.38 -1.29 4.69
N GLU A 44 4.72 -2.44 4.69
CA GLU A 44 5.15 -3.56 3.87
C GLU A 44 4.81 -3.28 2.40
N THR A 45 5.76 -3.53 1.51
CA THR A 45 5.55 -3.39 0.07
C THR A 45 5.98 -4.63 -0.67
N TYR A 46 5.16 -5.08 -1.61
CA TYR A 46 5.46 -6.23 -2.47
C TYR A 46 4.83 -6.07 -3.84
N THR A 47 5.43 -6.71 -4.84
CA THR A 47 4.90 -6.72 -6.21
C THR A 47 4.34 -8.10 -6.52
N CYS A 48 3.13 -8.15 -7.06
CA CYS A 48 2.49 -9.36 -7.54
C CYS A 48 2.21 -9.24 -9.04
N SER A 49 2.44 -10.32 -9.78
CA SER A 49 1.95 -10.45 -11.15
C SER A 49 0.49 -10.88 -11.12
N ILE A 50 -0.36 -10.16 -11.85
CA ILE A 50 -1.75 -10.54 -12.10
C ILE A 50 -1.90 -11.03 -13.54
N SER A 51 -3.06 -11.58 -13.88
CA SER A 51 -3.36 -12.06 -15.23
C SER A 51 -3.14 -10.96 -16.29
N ASN A 52 -2.71 -11.35 -17.49
CA ASN A 52 -2.40 -10.48 -18.64
C ASN A 52 -1.10 -9.67 -18.50
N ASP A 53 -0.04 -10.26 -17.93
CA ASP A 53 1.30 -9.66 -17.80
C ASP A 53 1.32 -8.28 -17.11
N ARG A 54 0.30 -8.03 -16.28
CA ARG A 54 0.23 -6.81 -15.48
C ARG A 54 0.85 -7.08 -14.12
N GLU A 55 1.57 -6.09 -13.62
CA GLU A 55 2.13 -6.10 -12.29
C GLU A 55 1.35 -5.14 -11.40
N VAL A 56 1.28 -5.48 -10.11
CA VAL A 56 0.61 -4.69 -9.08
C VAL A 56 1.60 -4.47 -7.95
N LEU A 57 1.86 -3.21 -7.64
CA LEU A 57 2.52 -2.84 -6.39
C LEU A 57 1.48 -2.78 -5.28
N VAL A 58 1.73 -3.50 -4.20
CA VAL A 58 0.92 -3.47 -2.99
C VAL A 58 1.67 -2.72 -1.90
N ILE A 59 0.94 -1.88 -1.16
CA ILE A 59 1.41 -1.13 0.01
C ILE A 59 0.46 -1.45 1.16
N GLU A 60 1.00 -1.95 2.27
CA GLU A 60 0.23 -2.41 3.41
C GLU A 60 0.74 -1.79 4.70
N TYR A 61 -0.13 -1.08 5.41
CA TYR A 61 0.14 -0.53 6.73
C TYR A 61 -0.64 -1.34 7.77
N GLN A 62 0.03 -1.74 8.85
CA GLN A 62 -0.64 -2.26 10.03
C GLN A 62 -1.35 -1.11 10.77
N ASP A 63 -2.66 -1.22 11.00
CA ASP A 63 -3.53 -0.18 11.58
C ASP A 63 -3.45 -0.14 13.12
N ASP A 64 -2.31 -0.58 13.68
CA ASP A 64 -2.13 -0.75 15.12
C ASP A 64 -1.90 0.57 15.88
N THR A 65 -1.50 1.64 15.19
CA THR A 65 -0.99 2.83 15.90
C THR A 65 -1.48 4.18 15.42
N ASN A 66 -1.81 4.38 14.14
CA ASN A 66 -2.35 5.66 13.67
C ASN A 66 -3.09 5.51 12.35
N ARG A 67 -4.32 6.03 12.29
CA ARG A 67 -5.17 6.11 11.07
C ARG A 67 -4.63 7.06 9.98
N GLN A 68 -3.31 7.24 9.88
CA GLN A 68 -2.65 8.17 8.94
C GLN A 68 -2.39 7.56 7.56
N CYS A 69 -2.55 6.24 7.42
CA CYS A 69 -2.40 5.52 6.15
C CYS A 69 -3.35 6.05 5.06
N GLY A 70 -4.54 6.52 5.43
CA GLY A 70 -5.50 7.12 4.50
C GLY A 70 -4.97 8.39 3.81
N ASP A 71 -4.33 9.27 4.56
CA ASP A 71 -3.78 10.53 4.03
C ASP A 71 -2.63 10.24 3.04
N ILE A 72 -1.77 9.28 3.37
CA ILE A 72 -0.68 8.83 2.50
C ILE A 72 -1.23 8.23 1.20
N PHE A 73 -2.26 7.39 1.28
CA PHE A 73 -2.89 6.82 0.10
C PHE A 73 -3.53 7.89 -0.77
N GLU A 74 -4.20 8.88 -0.18
CA GLU A 74 -4.79 10.00 -0.91
C GLU A 74 -3.72 10.84 -1.61
N GLU A 75 -2.59 11.12 -0.96
CA GLU A 75 -1.46 11.81 -1.59
C GLU A 75 -0.88 11.03 -2.78
N ILE A 76 -0.73 9.70 -2.65
CA ILE A 76 -0.25 8.84 -3.74
C ILE A 76 -1.22 8.86 -4.92
N ILE A 77 -2.53 8.74 -4.68
CA ILE A 77 -3.58 8.79 -5.70
C ILE A 77 -3.53 10.11 -6.47
N LYS A 78 -3.41 11.24 -5.75
CA LYS A 78 -3.29 12.58 -6.34
C LYS A 78 -2.01 12.73 -7.16
N ALA A 79 -0.87 12.31 -6.63
CA ALA A 79 0.43 12.43 -7.30
C ALA A 79 0.51 11.60 -8.59
N LEU A 80 -0.19 10.46 -8.65
CA LEU A 80 -0.28 9.61 -9.82
C LEU A 80 -1.39 10.03 -10.81
N ASP A 81 -2.19 11.06 -10.51
CA ASP A 81 -3.38 11.46 -11.29
C ASP A 81 -4.37 10.30 -11.50
N ILE A 82 -4.58 9.48 -10.46
CA ILE A 82 -5.54 8.38 -10.50
C ILE A 82 -6.95 8.95 -10.30
N LYS A 83 -7.77 8.86 -11.34
CA LYS A 83 -9.10 9.50 -11.39
C LYS A 83 -10.23 8.64 -10.84
N LYS A 84 -9.97 7.34 -10.65
CA LYS A 84 -10.94 6.37 -10.14
C LYS A 84 -10.24 5.33 -9.28
N CYS A 85 -10.86 5.04 -8.14
CA CYS A 85 -10.53 3.93 -7.26
C CYS A 85 -11.79 3.07 -7.16
N ASP A 86 -11.64 1.75 -7.14
CA ASP A 86 -12.73 0.78 -6.99
C ASP A 86 -12.85 0.30 -5.54
#